data_AF-A0A356DSH5-F1
#
_entry.id   AF-A0A356DSH5-F1
#
_cell.length_a   1.000
_cell.length_b   1.000
_cell.length_c   1.000
_cell.angle_alpha   90.00
_cell.angle_beta   90.00
_cell.angle_gamma   90.00
#
_symmetry.space_group_name_H-M   'P 1'
#
loop_
_entity.id
_entity.type
_entity.pdbx_description
1 polymer ?
#
loop_
_entity_poly.entity_id
_entity_poly.type
_entity_poly.pdbx_seq_one_letter_code
_entity_poly.pdbx_strand_id
1 'polypeptide(L)'
;MGWQMKKKHVLLFILILITGLVFSACNYYTVPTVSEEELAMNVAGTRSALATQSSVETMIVQLEELKNQPTCPVCPTCALPMTPTPSPTEPTMEEGPSVITITPIGDQNNANCLKFDYLGDVNYPPDTLMKPKEKFTKTWWVRNSGTCTWTTQFKLVFSGGEVFGSQGKVSFTQDVPPGETVELSIPDLVAPPTVGTYYSYWLIESPYGNRFGYGPNQQWGLGIKIIVTNN
;
A
#
# COMPACT_ATOMS: atom_id res chain seq x y z
N MET A 1 45.88 8.71 81.25
CA MET A 1 44.54 8.64 80.64
C MET A 1 44.50 8.80 79.10
N GLY A 2 45.61 9.04 78.39
CA GLY A 2 45.60 9.32 76.93
C GLY A 2 45.65 8.12 75.96
N TRP A 3 45.98 6.90 76.41
CA TRP A 3 46.07 5.72 75.51
C TRP A 3 44.71 5.05 75.28
N GLN A 4 43.80 5.11 76.26
CA GLN A 4 42.47 4.49 76.19
C GLN A 4 41.54 5.21 75.19
N MET A 5 41.69 6.53 75.00
CA MET A 5 40.90 7.32 74.04
C MET A 5 41.27 6.98 72.58
N LYS A 6 42.57 6.82 72.28
CA LYS A 6 43.03 6.46 70.92
C LYS A 6 42.57 5.06 70.50
N LYS A 7 42.58 4.08 71.41
CA LYS A 7 42.06 2.73 71.12
C LYS A 7 40.56 2.75 70.84
N LYS A 8 39.77 3.50 71.62
CA LYS A 8 38.32 3.64 71.38
C LYS A 8 38.01 4.30 70.04
N HIS A 9 38.77 5.32 69.64
CA HIS A 9 38.56 5.97 68.34
C HIS A 9 38.98 5.09 67.15
N VAL A 10 40.05 4.30 67.29
CA VAL A 10 40.46 3.32 66.27
C VAL A 10 39.43 2.19 66.15
N LEU A 11 38.90 1.69 67.28
CA LEU A 11 37.86 0.65 67.28
C LEU A 11 36.53 1.17 66.70
N LEU A 12 36.18 2.43 66.99
CA LEU A 12 35.02 3.11 66.40
C LEU A 12 35.18 3.28 64.89
N PHE A 13 36.37 3.67 64.42
CA PHE A 13 36.66 3.81 62.98
C PHE A 13 36.58 2.47 62.25
N ILE A 14 37.11 1.40 62.84
CA ILE A 14 37.02 0.05 62.28
C ILE A 14 35.56 -0.43 62.25
N LEU A 15 34.78 -0.15 63.31
CA LEU A 15 33.36 -0.50 63.34
C LEU A 15 32.59 0.24 62.24
N ILE A 16 32.85 1.54 62.04
CA ILE A 16 32.23 2.37 60.99
C ILE A 16 32.58 1.84 59.59
N LEU A 17 33.85 1.49 59.36
CA LEU A 17 34.32 0.89 58.09
C LEU A 17 33.65 -0.46 57.80
N ILE A 18 33.47 -1.31 58.82
CA ILE A 18 32.80 -2.61 58.67
C ILE A 18 31.30 -2.42 58.41
N THR A 19 30.61 -1.52 59.11
CA THR A 19 29.20 -1.21 58.81
C THR A 19 29.00 -0.60 57.42
N GLY A 20 29.96 0.21 56.92
CA GLY A 20 29.92 0.74 55.57
C GLY A 20 30.04 -0.34 54.49
N LEU A 21 30.85 -1.39 54.75
CA LEU A 21 31.01 -2.53 53.85
C LEU A 21 29.80 -3.47 53.84
N VAL A 22 29.05 -3.60 54.95
CA VAL A 22 27.85 -4.44 55.01
C VAL A 22 26.64 -3.77 54.34
N PHE A 23 26.57 -2.43 54.32
CA PHE A 23 25.49 -1.70 53.62
C PHE A 23 25.66 -1.64 52.09
N SER A 24 26.81 -2.01 51.52
CA SER A 24 27.00 -2.06 50.06
C SER A 24 26.67 -3.42 49.43
N ALA A 25 26.22 -4.40 50.22
CA ALA A 25 25.94 -5.76 49.74
C ALA A 25 24.47 -6.01 49.35
N CYS A 26 23.60 -4.99 49.44
CA CYS A 26 22.28 -5.06 48.80
C CYS A 26 22.39 -4.65 47.33
N ASN A 27 23.00 -5.53 46.52
CA ASN A 27 22.85 -5.45 45.07
C ASN A 27 21.45 -5.99 44.74
N TYR A 28 20.44 -5.10 44.75
CA TYR A 28 19.12 -5.41 44.24
C TYR A 28 19.29 -5.73 42.75
N TYR A 29 19.10 -6.99 42.37
CA TYR A 29 18.83 -7.34 40.98
C TYR A 29 17.51 -6.66 40.61
N THR A 30 17.60 -5.43 40.09
CA THR A 30 16.48 -4.84 39.36
C THR A 30 16.27 -5.72 38.14
N VAL A 31 15.20 -6.50 38.13
CA VAL A 31 14.71 -7.11 36.90
C VAL A 31 14.57 -5.95 35.91
N PRO A 32 15.23 -5.99 34.73
CA PRO A 32 15.12 -4.92 33.77
C PRO A 32 13.64 -4.74 33.44
N THR A 33 13.11 -3.56 33.76
CA THR A 33 11.75 -3.19 33.37
C THR A 33 11.79 -3.00 31.86
N VAL A 34 11.45 -4.05 31.12
CA VAL A 34 11.27 -3.99 29.67
C VAL A 34 10.17 -2.95 29.42
N SER A 35 10.49 -1.90 28.68
CA SER A 35 9.51 -0.87 28.32
C SER A 35 8.38 -1.48 27.50
N GLU A 36 7.16 -0.93 27.59
CA GLU A 36 6.01 -1.44 26.83
C GLU A 36 6.29 -1.47 25.31
N GLU A 37 7.12 -0.53 24.82
CA GLU A 37 7.52 -0.44 23.42
C GLU A 37 8.47 -1.57 23.00
N GLU A 38 9.43 -1.94 23.85
CA GLU A 38 10.37 -3.04 23.59
C GLU A 38 9.67 -4.41 23.67
N LEU A 39 8.69 -4.55 24.55
CA LEU A 39 7.83 -5.74 24.59
C LEU A 39 6.95 -5.86 23.34
N ALA A 40 6.37 -4.74 22.88
CA ALA A 40 5.59 -4.70 21.65
C ALA A 40 6.43 -5.09 20.43
N MET A 41 7.68 -4.63 20.35
CA MET A 41 8.61 -4.99 19.29
C MET A 41 8.98 -6.48 19.30
N ASN A 42 9.25 -7.07 20.46
CA ASN A 42 9.57 -8.49 20.58
C ASN A 42 8.37 -9.39 20.21
N VAL A 43 7.15 -8.98 20.59
CA VAL A 43 5.91 -9.68 20.18
C VAL A 43 5.68 -9.53 18.68
N ALA A 44 5.86 -8.34 18.11
CA ALA A 44 5.72 -8.11 16.67
C ALA A 44 6.70 -8.95 15.84
N GLY A 45 7.97 -9.02 16.27
CA GLY A 45 8.99 -9.86 15.63
C GLY A 45 8.70 -11.37 15.74
N THR A 46 8.11 -11.81 16.84
CA THR A 46 7.70 -13.21 16.99
C THR A 46 6.50 -13.55 16.11
N ARG A 47 5.52 -12.64 15.97
CA ARG A 47 4.34 -12.83 15.11
C ARG A 47 4.70 -12.88 13.63
N SER A 48 5.67 -12.07 13.18
CA SER A 48 6.14 -12.12 11.79
C SER A 48 6.85 -13.44 11.48
N ALA A 49 7.68 -13.96 12.39
CA ALA A 49 8.34 -15.27 12.21
C ALA A 49 7.33 -16.43 12.09
N LEU A 50 6.31 -16.46 12.96
CA LEU A 50 5.21 -17.45 12.90
C LEU A 50 4.38 -17.33 11.61
N ALA A 51 4.10 -16.12 11.15
CA ALA A 51 3.37 -15.88 9.90
C ALA A 51 4.16 -16.37 8.67
N THR A 52 5.48 -16.18 8.65
CA THR A 52 6.35 -16.72 7.60
C THR A 52 6.35 -18.25 7.61
N GLN A 53 6.41 -18.90 8.78
CA GLN A 53 6.39 -20.36 8.86
C GLN A 53 5.06 -20.95 8.34
N SER A 54 3.92 -20.39 8.76
CA SER A 54 2.61 -20.83 8.27
C SER A 54 2.45 -20.62 6.75
N SER A 55 3.03 -19.55 6.22
CA SER A 55 3.03 -19.28 4.77
C SER A 55 3.87 -20.30 4.00
N VAL A 56 5.05 -20.68 4.51
CA VAL A 56 5.91 -21.71 3.90
C VAL A 56 5.23 -23.08 3.92
N GLU A 57 4.60 -23.45 5.03
CA GLU A 57 3.86 -24.71 5.13
C GLU A 57 2.67 -24.74 4.15
N THR A 58 1.94 -23.63 3.99
CA THR A 58 0.82 -23.52 3.03
C THR A 58 1.29 -23.63 1.58
N MET A 59 2.43 -23.02 1.23
CA MET A 59 3.01 -23.14 -0.11
C MET A 59 3.43 -24.58 -0.45
N ILE A 60 3.96 -25.33 0.53
CA ILE A 60 4.33 -26.73 0.34
C ILE A 60 3.09 -27.59 0.03
N VAL A 61 1.97 -27.34 0.74
CA VAL A 61 0.72 -28.07 0.51
C VAL A 61 0.13 -27.77 -0.88
N GLN A 62 0.12 -26.50 -1.29
CA GLN A 62 -0.36 -26.11 -2.64
C GLN A 62 0.48 -26.74 -3.75
N LEU A 63 1.79 -26.87 -3.55
CA LEU A 63 2.68 -27.49 -4.52
C LEU A 63 2.45 -29.01 -4.63
N GLU A 64 2.18 -29.69 -3.52
CA GLU A 64 1.85 -31.12 -3.51
C GLU A 64 0.49 -31.39 -4.20
N GLU A 65 -0.48 -30.49 -4.05
CA GLU A 65 -1.77 -30.55 -4.74
C GLU A 65 -1.61 -30.41 -6.26
N LEU A 66 -0.74 -29.50 -6.71
CA LEU A 66 -0.43 -29.33 -8.13
C LEU A 66 0.23 -30.58 -8.74
N LYS A 67 1.04 -31.33 -7.96
CA LYS A 67 1.69 -32.56 -8.43
C LYS A 67 0.70 -33.71 -8.67
N ASN A 68 -0.42 -33.73 -7.95
CA ASN A 68 -1.44 -34.76 -8.06
C ASN A 68 -2.58 -34.41 -9.05
N GLN A 69 -2.45 -33.30 -9.79
CA GLN A 69 -3.46 -32.91 -10.77
C GLN A 69 -3.43 -33.88 -11.97
N PRO A 70 -4.57 -34.50 -12.34
CA PRO A 70 -4.64 -35.38 -13.50
C PRO A 70 -4.37 -34.58 -14.78
N THR A 71 -3.28 -34.89 -15.47
CA THR A 71 -3.00 -34.39 -16.82
C THR A 71 -4.01 -34.98 -17.79
N CYS A 72 -4.76 -34.11 -18.49
CA CYS A 72 -5.71 -34.51 -19.53
C CYS A 72 -5.06 -35.45 -20.56
N PRO A 73 -5.72 -36.54 -20.99
CA PRO A 73 -5.20 -37.37 -22.06
C PRO A 73 -5.19 -36.58 -23.39
N VAL A 74 -4.09 -36.70 -24.13
CA VAL A 74 -3.92 -36.12 -25.46
C VAL A 74 -5.00 -36.69 -26.39
N CYS A 75 -5.83 -35.81 -26.95
CA CYS A 75 -6.88 -36.18 -27.89
C CYS A 75 -6.25 -36.59 -29.25
N PRO A 76 -6.57 -37.78 -29.81
CA PRO A 76 -6.13 -38.14 -31.14
C PRO A 76 -6.93 -37.37 -32.19
N THR A 77 -6.21 -36.76 -33.14
CA THR A 77 -6.74 -36.11 -34.34
C THR A 77 -7.76 -37.00 -35.04
N CYS A 78 -9.01 -36.54 -35.13
CA CYS A 78 -10.04 -37.18 -35.93
C CYS A 78 -10.58 -36.22 -36.99
N ALA A 79 -10.68 -36.73 -38.22
CA ALA A 79 -10.95 -36.02 -39.46
C ALA A 79 -12.35 -35.37 -39.51
N LEU A 80 -12.45 -34.27 -40.25
CA LEU A 80 -13.66 -33.49 -40.52
C LEU A 80 -14.69 -34.27 -41.38
N PRO A 81 -15.97 -34.25 -41.00
CA PRO A 81 -17.09 -34.30 -41.92
C PRO A 81 -17.86 -32.97 -41.96
N MET A 82 -18.50 -32.71 -43.10
CA MET A 82 -19.09 -31.44 -43.52
C MET A 82 -20.33 -30.97 -42.73
N THR A 83 -20.46 -29.63 -42.69
CA THR A 83 -21.62 -28.71 -42.57
C THR A 83 -23.03 -29.32 -42.47
N PRO A 84 -23.92 -28.76 -41.62
CA PRO A 84 -24.81 -27.70 -42.14
C PRO A 84 -24.93 -26.46 -41.23
N THR A 85 -25.06 -25.30 -41.88
CA THR A 85 -25.39 -23.99 -41.33
C THR A 85 -26.72 -23.97 -40.56
N PRO A 86 -26.77 -23.32 -39.39
CA PRO A 86 -27.98 -22.64 -38.94
C PRO A 86 -27.77 -21.15 -38.61
N SER A 87 -28.64 -20.35 -39.23
CA SER A 87 -29.26 -19.06 -38.89
C SER A 87 -28.70 -18.17 -37.76
N PRO A 88 -28.59 -16.84 -37.96
CA PRO A 88 -28.20 -15.91 -36.91
C PRO A 88 -29.33 -15.80 -35.87
N THR A 89 -29.01 -16.10 -34.61
CA THR A 89 -29.85 -15.71 -33.48
C THR A 89 -29.33 -14.37 -32.98
N GLU A 90 -30.09 -13.34 -33.30
CA GLU A 90 -29.92 -11.98 -32.80
C GLU A 90 -30.20 -11.96 -31.29
N PRO A 91 -29.30 -11.40 -30.45
CA PRO A 91 -29.57 -11.24 -29.04
C PRO A 91 -30.63 -10.15 -28.85
N THR A 92 -31.78 -10.54 -28.32
CA THR A 92 -32.79 -9.61 -27.79
C THR A 92 -32.15 -8.79 -26.67
N MET A 93 -31.93 -7.49 -26.92
CA MET A 93 -31.68 -6.49 -25.89
C MET A 93 -33.00 -6.25 -25.14
N GLU A 94 -33.11 -6.83 -23.94
CA GLU A 94 -34.15 -6.46 -22.99
C GLU A 94 -33.72 -5.16 -22.29
N GLU A 95 -34.23 -4.04 -22.79
CA GLU A 95 -34.08 -2.70 -22.21
C GLU A 95 -34.90 -2.63 -20.92
N GLY A 96 -34.33 -3.16 -19.83
CA GLY A 96 -34.85 -2.96 -18.48
C GLY A 96 -34.70 -1.50 -18.05
N PRO A 97 -35.66 -0.92 -17.30
CA PRO A 97 -35.55 0.44 -16.78
C PRO A 97 -34.33 0.54 -15.86
N SER A 98 -33.38 1.41 -16.22
CA SER A 98 -32.18 1.70 -15.44
C SER A 98 -32.59 2.33 -14.10
N VAL A 99 -32.71 1.52 -13.06
CA VAL A 99 -32.89 2.00 -11.68
C VAL A 99 -31.55 2.60 -11.25
N ILE A 100 -31.56 3.92 -10.99
CA ILE A 100 -30.41 4.62 -10.41
C ILE A 100 -30.24 4.13 -8.97
N THR A 101 -29.52 3.02 -8.79
CA THR A 101 -29.11 2.56 -7.47
C THR A 101 -28.05 3.51 -6.94
N ILE A 102 -28.45 4.43 -6.07
CA ILE A 102 -27.54 5.30 -5.33
C ILE A 102 -26.77 4.45 -4.32
N THR A 103 -25.59 3.99 -4.70
CA THR A 103 -24.66 3.33 -3.78
C THR A 103 -24.16 4.37 -2.76
N PRO A 104 -24.42 4.20 -1.45
CA PRO A 104 -23.92 5.12 -0.44
C PRO A 104 -22.39 5.10 -0.41
N ILE A 105 -21.77 6.29 -0.51
CA ILE A 105 -20.30 6.48 -0.55
C ILE A 105 -19.64 6.16 0.81
N GLY A 106 -20.41 5.87 1.87
CA GLY A 106 -19.91 5.67 3.23
C GLY A 106 -19.60 6.98 3.95
N ASP A 107 -19.24 6.90 5.24
CA ASP A 107 -18.92 8.07 6.07
C ASP A 107 -17.49 8.56 5.82
N GLN A 108 -17.36 9.70 5.13
CA GLN A 108 -16.06 10.30 4.80
C GLN A 108 -15.34 10.95 5.98
N ASN A 109 -15.99 11.12 7.12
CA ASN A 109 -15.31 11.59 8.33
C ASN A 109 -14.47 10.48 8.99
N ASN A 110 -14.71 9.22 8.62
CA ASN A 110 -13.87 8.11 9.05
C ASN A 110 -12.51 8.19 8.33
N ALA A 111 -11.43 8.27 9.10
CA ALA A 111 -10.06 8.32 8.57
C ALA A 111 -9.69 7.10 7.69
N ASN A 112 -10.42 5.98 7.81
CA ASN A 112 -10.24 4.78 7.01
C ASN A 112 -11.12 4.74 5.74
N CYS A 113 -12.01 5.71 5.54
CA CYS A 113 -12.90 5.75 4.38
C CYS A 113 -12.15 5.96 3.07
N LEU A 114 -11.39 7.05 3.00
CA LEU A 114 -10.68 7.48 1.79
C LEU A 114 -9.22 7.07 1.87
N LYS A 115 -8.90 5.88 1.36
CA LYS A 115 -7.53 5.34 1.31
C LYS A 115 -7.33 4.52 0.06
N PHE A 116 -6.16 4.62 -0.54
CA PHE A 116 -5.77 3.75 -1.64
C PHE A 116 -4.32 3.31 -1.53
N ASP A 117 -4.04 2.18 -2.17
CA ASP A 117 -2.70 1.69 -2.39
C ASP A 117 -2.33 1.88 -3.85
N TYR A 118 -1.16 2.47 -4.08
CA TYR A 118 -0.55 2.51 -5.39
C TYR A 118 0.18 1.18 -5.64
N LEU A 119 -0.16 0.50 -6.73
CA LEU A 119 0.39 -0.81 -7.08
C LEU A 119 1.44 -0.74 -8.19
N GLY A 120 1.46 0.33 -8.99
CA GLY A 120 2.44 0.51 -10.05
C GLY A 120 1.93 1.31 -11.24
N ASP A 121 2.84 1.65 -12.14
CA ASP A 121 2.52 2.21 -13.45
C ASP A 121 2.13 1.10 -14.42
N VAL A 122 1.01 1.28 -15.13
CA VAL A 122 0.64 0.40 -16.25
C VAL A 122 1.47 0.76 -17.47
N ASN A 123 1.65 2.05 -17.70
CA ASN A 123 2.41 2.61 -18.81
C ASN A 123 3.21 3.84 -18.36
N TYR A 124 4.16 4.24 -19.21
CA TYR A 124 5.04 5.39 -18.99
C TYR A 124 5.65 5.44 -17.57
N PRO A 125 6.36 4.38 -17.12
CA PRO A 125 7.01 4.39 -15.81
C PRO A 125 7.98 5.59 -15.68
N PRO A 126 8.42 5.93 -14.46
CA PRO A 126 9.33 7.05 -14.25
C PRO A 126 10.54 6.99 -15.19
N ASP A 127 10.96 8.16 -15.65
CA ASP A 127 12.09 8.33 -16.58
C ASP A 127 11.83 7.85 -18.03
N THR A 128 10.55 7.70 -18.41
CA THR A 128 10.18 7.44 -19.81
C THR A 128 10.63 8.60 -20.71
N LEU A 129 11.36 8.26 -21.79
CA LEU A 129 11.78 9.20 -22.82
C LEU A 129 10.64 9.52 -23.76
N MET A 130 10.43 10.80 -24.07
CA MET A 130 9.38 11.28 -24.95
C MET A 130 9.88 12.33 -25.93
N LYS A 131 9.25 12.42 -27.11
CA LYS A 131 9.49 13.51 -28.05
C LYS A 131 8.72 14.77 -27.63
N PRO A 132 9.20 15.96 -28.01
CA PRO A 132 8.46 17.19 -27.81
C PRO A 132 7.06 17.11 -28.43
N LYS A 133 6.04 17.54 -27.69
CA LYS A 133 4.61 17.55 -28.11
C LYS A 133 4.02 16.16 -28.39
N GLU A 134 4.68 15.09 -27.99
CA GLU A 134 4.14 13.74 -28.09
C GLU A 134 2.89 13.59 -27.21
N LYS A 135 1.84 12.99 -27.76
CA LYS A 135 0.60 12.71 -27.02
C LYS A 135 0.69 11.37 -26.31
N PHE A 136 0.14 11.30 -25.11
CA PHE A 136 0.11 10.07 -24.34
C PHE A 136 -1.09 10.00 -23.39
N THR A 137 -1.38 8.79 -22.93
CA THR A 137 -2.35 8.52 -21.85
C THR A 137 -1.58 7.86 -20.72
N LYS A 138 -1.66 8.43 -19.52
CA LYS A 138 -1.01 7.86 -18.35
C LYS A 138 -2.00 6.99 -17.58
N THR A 139 -1.57 5.80 -17.17
CA THR A 139 -2.39 4.82 -16.45
C THR A 139 -1.63 4.19 -15.28
N TRP A 140 -2.29 4.04 -14.14
CA TRP A 140 -1.76 3.40 -12.93
C TRP A 140 -2.67 2.29 -12.43
N TRP A 141 -2.08 1.26 -11.82
CA TRP A 141 -2.80 0.30 -11.00
C TRP A 141 -2.98 0.84 -9.58
N VAL A 142 -4.23 0.89 -9.13
CA VAL A 142 -4.62 1.40 -7.81
C VAL A 142 -5.60 0.44 -7.15
N ARG A 143 -5.43 0.19 -5.86
CA ARG A 143 -6.40 -0.56 -5.04
C ARG A 143 -7.12 0.34 -4.06
N ASN A 144 -8.43 0.21 -3.95
CA ASN A 144 -9.19 0.83 -2.88
C ASN A 144 -8.91 0.09 -1.56
N SER A 145 -8.03 0.67 -0.73
CA SER A 145 -7.70 0.13 0.60
C SER A 145 -8.50 0.79 1.72
N GLY A 146 -9.48 1.62 1.36
CA GLY A 146 -10.40 2.25 2.29
C GLY A 146 -11.66 1.43 2.54
N THR A 147 -12.58 1.98 3.33
CA THR A 147 -13.88 1.38 3.63
C THR A 147 -15.03 1.93 2.79
N CYS A 148 -14.76 2.94 1.96
CA CYS A 148 -15.76 3.63 1.16
C CYS A 148 -15.66 3.26 -0.31
N THR A 149 -16.79 2.93 -0.92
CA THR A 149 -16.87 2.72 -2.37
C THR A 149 -16.62 4.03 -3.09
N TRP A 150 -15.64 4.05 -3.99
CA TRP A 150 -15.48 5.18 -4.90
C TRP A 150 -16.49 5.03 -6.02
N THR A 151 -17.32 6.04 -6.22
CA THR A 151 -18.28 6.04 -7.32
C THR A 151 -17.76 6.85 -8.49
N THR A 152 -18.49 6.85 -9.61
CA THR A 152 -18.22 7.74 -10.77
C THR A 152 -18.19 9.24 -10.45
N GLN A 153 -18.64 9.64 -9.25
CA GLN A 153 -18.55 11.01 -8.75
C GLN A 153 -17.16 11.39 -8.21
N PHE A 154 -16.27 10.40 -8.02
CA PHE A 154 -14.86 10.64 -7.70
C PHE A 154 -14.10 11.06 -8.95
N LYS A 155 -12.99 11.75 -8.74
CA LYS A 155 -12.15 12.26 -9.83
C LYS A 155 -10.69 12.31 -9.46
N LEU A 156 -9.82 12.10 -10.43
CA LEU A 156 -8.43 12.51 -10.36
C LEU A 156 -8.35 14.03 -10.47
N VAL A 157 -7.57 14.67 -9.59
CA VAL A 157 -7.32 16.12 -9.62
C VAL A 157 -5.83 16.40 -9.63
N PHE A 158 -5.44 17.34 -10.47
CA PHE A 158 -4.07 17.84 -10.51
C PHE A 158 -3.73 18.55 -9.21
N SER A 159 -2.56 18.26 -8.65
CA SER A 159 -2.08 18.79 -7.37
C SER A 159 -0.79 19.60 -7.48
N GLY A 160 0.02 19.37 -8.52
CA GLY A 160 1.25 20.14 -8.74
C GLY A 160 2.12 19.58 -9.87
N GLY A 161 3.07 20.41 -10.33
CA GLY A 161 3.97 20.08 -11.44
C GLY A 161 3.47 20.59 -12.80
N GLU A 162 3.67 19.79 -13.84
CA GLU A 162 3.21 20.03 -15.21
C GLU A 162 1.83 19.40 -15.43
N VAL A 163 0.91 20.14 -16.04
CA VAL A 163 -0.47 19.67 -16.29
C VAL A 163 -0.58 18.90 -17.61
N PHE A 164 0.46 18.96 -18.46
CA PHE A 164 0.56 18.26 -19.74
C PHE A 164 -0.64 18.53 -20.66
N GLY A 165 -1.15 19.77 -20.65
CA GLY A 165 -2.31 20.17 -21.45
C GLY A 165 -3.67 19.64 -20.97
N SER A 166 -3.72 18.89 -19.86
CA SER A 166 -4.98 18.43 -19.26
C SER A 166 -5.81 19.59 -18.69
N GLN A 167 -7.11 19.36 -18.52
CA GLN A 167 -8.01 20.22 -17.75
C GLN A 167 -7.79 20.13 -16.23
N GLY A 168 -6.87 19.26 -15.78
CA GLY A 168 -6.53 19.09 -14.36
C GLY A 168 -7.55 18.31 -13.55
N LYS A 169 -8.58 17.73 -14.20
CA LYS A 169 -9.62 16.90 -13.57
C LYS A 169 -10.07 15.80 -14.52
N VAL A 170 -10.19 14.56 -14.02
CA VAL A 170 -10.70 13.41 -14.78
C VAL A 170 -11.63 12.59 -13.89
N SER A 171 -12.89 12.43 -14.28
CA SER A 171 -13.88 11.64 -13.52
C SER A 171 -13.64 10.14 -13.66
N PHE A 172 -14.04 9.38 -12.63
CA PHE A 172 -13.98 7.93 -12.67
C PHE A 172 -15.07 7.38 -13.58
N THR A 173 -14.77 6.29 -14.27
CA THR A 173 -15.69 5.65 -15.24
C THR A 173 -16.50 4.50 -14.64
N GLN A 174 -16.10 4.01 -13.47
CA GLN A 174 -16.72 2.89 -12.78
C GLN A 174 -16.66 3.07 -11.27
N ASP A 175 -17.53 2.33 -10.58
CA ASP A 175 -17.48 2.20 -9.14
C ASP A 175 -16.35 1.25 -8.73
N VAL A 176 -15.68 1.54 -7.60
CA VAL A 176 -14.55 0.79 -7.06
C VAL A 176 -14.84 0.49 -5.59
N PRO A 177 -15.40 -0.70 -5.29
CA PRO A 177 -15.63 -1.15 -3.93
C PRO A 177 -14.35 -1.25 -3.08
N PRO A 178 -14.46 -1.24 -1.75
CA PRO A 178 -13.36 -1.59 -0.85
C PRO A 178 -12.69 -2.91 -1.21
N GLY A 179 -11.36 -2.93 -1.26
CA GLY A 179 -10.54 -4.10 -1.61
C GLY A 179 -10.27 -4.26 -3.10
N GLU A 180 -11.05 -3.62 -3.97
CA GLU A 180 -10.95 -3.79 -5.42
C GLU A 180 -9.80 -3.01 -6.05
N THR A 181 -9.27 -3.55 -7.14
CA THR A 181 -8.18 -2.95 -7.92
C THR A 181 -8.69 -2.44 -9.26
N VAL A 182 -8.23 -1.26 -9.68
CA VAL A 182 -8.68 -0.55 -10.88
C VAL A 182 -7.51 0.14 -11.58
N GLU A 183 -7.65 0.33 -12.89
CA GLU A 183 -6.79 1.21 -13.67
C GLU A 183 -7.35 2.63 -13.66
N LEU A 184 -6.57 3.60 -13.19
CA LEU A 184 -6.92 5.02 -13.27
C LEU A 184 -6.10 5.67 -14.38
N SER A 185 -6.78 6.31 -15.33
CA SER A 185 -6.17 6.89 -16.52
C SER A 185 -6.39 8.38 -16.66
N ILE A 186 -5.41 9.09 -17.20
CA ILE A 186 -5.51 10.48 -17.64
C ILE A 186 -5.28 10.52 -19.15
N PRO A 187 -6.35 10.73 -19.95
CA PRO A 187 -6.23 10.77 -21.40
C PRO A 187 -5.70 12.12 -21.90
N ASP A 188 -5.32 12.13 -23.18
CA ASP A 188 -5.02 13.34 -23.96
C ASP A 188 -3.92 14.24 -23.37
N LEU A 189 -2.95 13.65 -22.68
CA LEU A 189 -1.78 14.37 -22.21
C LEU A 189 -0.82 14.70 -23.36
N VAL A 190 -0.12 15.81 -23.24
CA VAL A 190 0.85 16.29 -24.23
C VAL A 190 2.17 16.61 -23.54
N ALA A 191 3.25 15.96 -23.99
CA ALA A 191 4.59 16.24 -23.52
C ALA A 191 5.02 17.69 -23.87
N PRO A 192 5.73 18.40 -22.99
CA PRO A 192 6.15 19.77 -23.24
C PRO A 192 7.01 19.91 -24.49
N PRO A 193 7.04 21.09 -25.14
CA PRO A 193 7.81 21.31 -26.36
C PRO A 193 9.32 21.46 -26.11
N THR A 194 9.73 21.63 -24.86
CA THR A 194 11.11 21.89 -24.47
C THR A 194 11.73 20.64 -23.86
N VAL A 195 13.00 20.38 -24.16
CA VAL A 195 13.74 19.27 -23.54
C VAL A 195 13.89 19.49 -22.04
N GLY A 196 13.79 18.41 -21.27
CA GLY A 196 13.88 18.48 -19.81
C GLY A 196 13.17 17.33 -19.11
N THR A 197 13.32 17.27 -17.79
CA THR A 197 12.60 16.34 -16.93
C THR A 197 11.37 17.02 -16.36
N TYR A 198 10.21 16.39 -16.51
CA TYR A 198 8.93 16.94 -16.08
C TYR A 198 8.26 16.00 -15.09
N TYR A 199 7.57 16.60 -14.13
CA TYR A 199 6.85 15.90 -13.08
C TYR A 199 5.41 16.37 -13.04
N SER A 200 4.47 15.47 -12.73
CA SER A 200 3.07 15.82 -12.48
C SER A 200 2.54 14.95 -11.35
N TYR A 201 1.75 15.54 -10.45
CA TYR A 201 1.21 14.87 -9.29
C TYR A 201 -0.30 15.00 -9.23
N TRP A 202 -0.98 13.88 -8.98
CA TRP A 202 -2.43 13.77 -8.99
C TRP A 202 -2.93 13.13 -7.70
N LEU A 203 -4.06 13.63 -7.21
CA LEU A 203 -4.76 13.09 -6.04
C LEU A 203 -6.15 12.60 -6.46
N ILE A 204 -6.75 11.75 -5.65
CA ILE A 204 -8.17 11.41 -5.80
C ILE A 204 -8.98 12.43 -4.98
N GLU A 205 -10.00 13.04 -5.58
CA GLU A 205 -10.94 13.93 -4.92
C GLU A 205 -12.33 13.28 -4.88
N SER A 206 -12.90 13.22 -3.68
CA SER A 206 -14.28 12.79 -3.47
C SER A 206 -15.29 13.84 -3.96
N PRO A 207 -16.57 13.48 -4.17
CA PRO A 207 -17.62 14.45 -4.48
C PRO A 207 -17.83 15.55 -3.42
N TYR A 208 -17.38 15.33 -2.19
CA TYR A 208 -17.44 16.32 -1.10
C TYR A 208 -16.20 17.23 -1.02
N GLY A 209 -15.25 17.08 -1.96
CA GLY A 209 -14.05 17.92 -2.05
C GLY A 209 -12.85 17.42 -1.22
N ASN A 210 -13.00 16.33 -0.46
CA ASN A 210 -11.87 15.72 0.25
C ASN A 210 -10.88 15.12 -0.75
N ARG A 211 -9.61 15.52 -0.64
CA ARG A 211 -8.50 15.03 -1.47
C ARG A 211 -7.62 14.10 -0.66
N PHE A 212 -7.22 12.99 -1.27
CA PHE A 212 -6.39 12.00 -0.61
C PHE A 212 -5.37 11.40 -1.57
N GLY A 213 -4.21 11.08 -1.00
CA GLY A 213 -3.11 10.35 -1.61
C GLY A 213 -2.96 8.95 -0.99
N TYR A 214 -1.85 8.30 -1.29
CA TYR A 214 -1.43 7.04 -0.69
C TYR A 214 -0.22 7.23 0.25
N GLY A 215 0.18 6.13 0.89
CA GLY A 215 1.34 6.10 1.78
C GLY A 215 1.06 6.65 3.18
N PRO A 216 2.12 6.80 4.01
CA PRO A 216 1.99 7.33 5.36
C PRO A 216 1.34 8.72 5.33
N ASN A 217 0.30 8.92 6.14
CA ASN A 217 -0.48 10.15 6.19
C ASN A 217 -1.09 10.60 4.84
N GLN A 218 -1.23 9.69 3.86
CA GLN A 218 -1.83 9.96 2.55
C GLN A 218 -1.14 11.10 1.77
N GLN A 219 0.15 11.31 2.02
CA GLN A 219 0.90 12.46 1.50
C GLN A 219 1.40 12.28 0.06
N TRP A 220 1.32 11.08 -0.51
CA TRP A 220 1.84 10.79 -1.86
C TRP A 220 0.72 10.78 -2.89
N GLY A 221 0.90 11.54 -3.97
CA GLY A 221 0.01 11.52 -5.13
C GLY A 221 0.49 10.58 -6.22
N LEU A 222 -0.41 10.21 -7.14
CA LEU A 222 -0.07 9.49 -8.36
C LEU A 222 0.83 10.36 -9.23
N GLY A 223 2.04 9.86 -9.51
CA GLY A 223 3.11 10.60 -10.15
C GLY A 223 3.25 10.29 -11.63
N ILE A 224 3.61 11.31 -12.40
CA ILE A 224 4.14 11.20 -13.76
C ILE A 224 5.56 11.77 -13.73
N LYS A 225 6.52 11.04 -14.29
CA LYS A 225 7.88 11.54 -14.51
C LYS A 225 8.34 11.14 -15.90
N ILE A 226 8.53 12.12 -16.77
CA ILE A 226 8.99 11.92 -18.15
C ILE A 226 10.21 12.77 -18.44
N ILE A 227 10.99 12.36 -19.44
CA ILE A 227 12.13 13.10 -19.95
C ILE A 227 11.87 13.42 -21.42
N VAL A 228 11.68 14.70 -21.72
CA VAL A 228 11.55 15.17 -23.11
C VAL A 228 12.95 15.34 -23.69
N THR A 229 13.21 14.65 -24.80
CA THR A 229 14.49 14.69 -25.52
C THR A 229 14.26 14.83 -27.02
N ASN A 230 15.22 15.45 -27.72
CA ASN A 230 15.12 15.70 -29.16
C ASN A 230 15.42 14.47 -30.03
N ASN A 231 15.90 13.37 -29.44
CA ASN A 231 16.34 12.11 -30.07
C ASN A 231 16.59 12.15 -31.58
#